data_AF-A0A953WAK4-F1
#
_entry.id   AF-A0A953WAK4-F1
#
_cell.length_a   1.000
_cell.length_b   1.000
_cell.length_c   1.000
_cell.angle_alpha   90.00
_cell.angle_beta   90.00
_cell.angle_gamma   90.00
#
_symmetry.space_group_name_H-M   'P 1'
#
loop_
_entity.id
_entity.type
_entity.pdbx_description
1 polymer ?
#
loop_
_entity_poly.entity_id
_entity_poly.type
_entity_poly.pdbx_seq_one_letter_code
_entity_poly.pdbx_strand_id
1 'polypeptide(L)'
;MSQSTPQAMHQAKSLRDLYPIPDIDPVWTIPQNFETAFDWEFDEGRKSLMHLYQKGKDMQWDAQGRINWDDELNPDNPMELPDELSGIYHTPIWGKASARERAEMRRHFQAWTISQFLQGEQAAMICAAKIVTQVPDLDAKLYASTQVMDEARHIEAYKKLLEKFGLAYPMTKPLQTLVDQALRDSRWDMTYLAMQVVIEGLALAAFGNIRE
;
A
#
# COMPACT_ATOMS: atom_id res chain seq x y z
N MET A 1 -45.87 -22.85 -14.52
CA MET A 1 -44.44 -22.73 -14.89
C MET A 1 -44.02 -21.30 -14.58
N SER A 2 -43.46 -21.06 -13.39
CA SER A 2 -42.92 -19.76 -13.01
C SER A 2 -41.49 -19.69 -13.54
N GLN A 3 -41.26 -18.81 -14.51
CA GLN A 3 -39.91 -18.50 -14.97
C GLN A 3 -39.31 -17.48 -13.99
N SER A 4 -38.42 -17.96 -13.12
CA SER A 4 -37.55 -17.11 -12.34
C SER A 4 -36.54 -16.44 -13.27
N THR A 5 -36.65 -15.12 -13.41
CA THR A 5 -35.62 -14.29 -14.04
C THR A 5 -34.32 -14.41 -13.23
N PRO A 6 -33.16 -14.65 -13.85
CA PRO A 6 -31.90 -14.59 -13.12
C PRO A 6 -31.69 -13.16 -12.63
N GLN A 7 -31.60 -12.97 -11.30
CA GLN A 7 -31.04 -11.75 -10.74
C GLN A 7 -29.66 -11.56 -11.36
N ALA A 8 -29.47 -10.47 -12.09
CA ALA A 8 -28.15 -10.06 -12.53
C ALA A 8 -27.30 -9.87 -11.27
N MET A 9 -26.39 -10.81 -11.01
CA MET A 9 -25.31 -10.60 -10.05
C MET A 9 -24.61 -9.32 -10.51
N HIS A 10 -24.72 -8.26 -9.71
CA HIS A 10 -23.91 -7.07 -9.87
C HIS A 10 -22.46 -7.55 -9.76
N GLN A 11 -21.77 -7.72 -10.89
CA GLN A 11 -20.33 -8.01 -10.87
C GLN A 11 -19.70 -6.85 -10.12
N ALA A 12 -19.14 -7.11 -8.94
CA ALA A 12 -18.39 -6.12 -8.20
C ALA A 12 -17.33 -5.57 -9.16
N LYS A 13 -17.37 -4.27 -9.44
CA LYS A 13 -16.37 -3.62 -10.29
C LYS A 13 -15.01 -3.91 -9.70
N SER A 14 -14.09 -4.40 -10.53
CA SER A 14 -12.70 -4.57 -10.12
C SER A 14 -12.12 -3.19 -9.83
N LEU A 15 -11.21 -3.09 -8.86
CA LEU A 15 -10.49 -1.83 -8.61
C LEU A 15 -9.80 -1.31 -9.88
N ARG A 16 -9.36 -2.23 -10.74
CA ARG A 16 -8.76 -1.93 -12.05
C ARG A 16 -9.73 -1.24 -13.01
N ASP A 17 -11.03 -1.49 -12.89
CA ASP A 17 -12.06 -0.82 -13.70
C ASP A 17 -12.20 0.67 -13.32
N LEU A 18 -11.57 1.10 -12.22
CA LEU A 18 -11.49 2.51 -11.80
C LEU A 18 -10.30 3.27 -12.41
N TYR A 19 -9.42 2.59 -13.16
CA TYR A 19 -8.26 3.25 -13.77
C TYR A 19 -8.71 4.14 -14.94
N PRO A 20 -8.35 5.44 -14.95
CA PRO A 20 -8.69 6.35 -16.05
C PRO A 20 -7.73 6.21 -17.24
N ILE A 21 -6.74 5.31 -17.15
CA ILE A 21 -5.71 5.08 -18.16
C ILE A 21 -5.93 3.68 -18.75
N PRO A 22 -6.06 3.55 -20.09
CA PRO A 22 -6.27 2.24 -20.72
C PRO A 22 -4.98 1.40 -20.74
N ASP A 23 -5.12 0.12 -21.10
CA ASP A 23 -4.02 -0.79 -21.46
C ASP A 23 -2.90 -0.96 -20.42
N ILE A 24 -3.24 -0.80 -19.12
CA ILE A 24 -2.30 -1.11 -18.03
C ILE A 24 -2.10 -2.62 -17.97
N ASP A 25 -0.88 -3.14 -17.82
CA ASP A 25 -0.70 -4.58 -17.65
C ASP A 25 -1.36 -5.08 -16.36
N PRO A 26 -2.11 -6.20 -16.39
CA PRO A 26 -2.77 -6.72 -15.20
C PRO A 26 -1.78 -7.35 -14.22
N VAL A 27 -0.60 -7.74 -14.69
CA VAL A 27 0.43 -8.40 -13.91
C VAL A 27 1.79 -7.87 -14.31
N TRP A 28 2.58 -7.51 -13.32
CA TRP A 28 4.00 -7.20 -13.45
C TRP A 28 4.80 -8.22 -12.65
N THR A 29 5.79 -8.86 -13.28
CA THR A 29 6.61 -9.91 -12.65
C THR A 29 8.07 -9.50 -12.53
N ILE A 30 8.69 -9.81 -11.40
CA ILE A 30 10.10 -9.55 -11.13
C ILE A 30 10.75 -10.90 -10.83
N PRO A 31 11.69 -11.39 -11.66
CA PRO A 31 12.38 -12.63 -11.37
C PRO A 31 13.29 -12.45 -10.14
N GLN A 32 13.29 -13.46 -9.27
CA GLN A 32 14.09 -13.46 -8.04
C GLN A 32 14.96 -14.72 -8.00
N ASN A 33 16.19 -14.59 -7.49
CA ASN A 33 17.14 -15.69 -7.33
C ASN A 33 17.90 -15.50 -6.02
N PHE A 34 17.60 -16.31 -5.01
CA PHE A 34 18.22 -16.26 -3.68
C PHE A 34 18.09 -17.62 -2.99
N GLU A 35 18.89 -17.83 -1.95
CA GLU A 35 18.83 -19.03 -1.12
C GLU A 35 17.82 -18.84 0.04
N THR A 36 17.08 -19.89 0.35
CA THR A 36 16.23 -19.93 1.56
C THR A 36 17.07 -20.41 2.73
N ALA A 37 17.08 -19.66 3.83
CA ALA A 37 17.82 -19.99 5.03
C ALA A 37 16.90 -20.63 6.08
N PHE A 38 17.29 -21.80 6.58
CA PHE A 38 16.70 -22.42 7.76
C PHE A 38 17.60 -22.13 8.96
N ASP A 39 16.98 -21.72 10.05
CA ASP A 39 17.64 -21.57 11.34
C ASP A 39 17.12 -22.65 12.28
N TRP A 40 18.04 -23.38 12.91
CA TRP A 40 17.73 -24.43 13.88
C TRP A 40 17.98 -23.97 15.31
N GLU A 41 18.44 -22.72 15.50
CA GLU A 41 18.58 -22.09 16.80
C GLU A 41 17.20 -21.55 17.23
N PHE A 42 16.50 -22.32 18.05
CA PHE A 42 15.19 -21.96 18.61
C PHE A 42 15.29 -21.33 20.01
N ASP A 43 16.45 -20.79 20.36
CA ASP A 43 16.71 -20.16 21.64
C ASP A 43 16.04 -18.78 21.75
N GLU A 44 16.16 -18.15 22.93
CA GLU A 44 15.70 -16.78 23.15
C GLU A 44 16.53 -15.81 22.28
N GLY A 45 16.05 -15.51 21.07
CA GLY A 45 16.68 -14.57 20.14
C GLY A 45 16.87 -13.15 20.69
N ARG A 46 17.28 -12.20 19.85
CA ARG A 46 17.61 -10.84 20.28
C ARG A 46 16.39 -10.17 20.93
N LYS A 47 16.55 -9.77 22.21
CA LYS A 47 15.47 -9.18 23.03
C LYS A 47 14.75 -8.01 22.35
N SER A 48 15.48 -7.16 21.62
CA SER A 48 14.90 -6.02 20.91
C SER A 48 13.95 -6.43 19.78
N LEU A 49 14.33 -7.42 18.96
CA LEU A 49 13.47 -7.92 17.88
C LEU A 49 12.28 -8.69 18.43
N MET A 50 12.49 -9.50 19.46
CA MET A 50 11.39 -10.22 20.12
C MET A 50 10.39 -9.27 20.78
N HIS A 51 10.84 -8.13 21.29
CA HIS A 51 9.94 -7.08 21.78
C HIS A 51 9.09 -6.47 20.66
N LEU A 52 9.68 -6.17 19.50
CA LEU A 52 8.94 -5.67 18.33
C LEU A 52 7.95 -6.71 17.81
N TYR A 53 8.35 -7.97 17.73
CA TYR A 53 7.47 -9.09 17.38
C TYR A 53 6.29 -9.20 18.34
N GLN A 54 6.53 -9.13 19.64
CA GLN A 54 5.46 -9.17 20.65
C GLN A 54 4.49 -7.99 20.49
N LYS A 55 5.03 -6.78 20.31
CA LYS A 55 4.22 -5.58 20.03
C LYS A 55 3.39 -5.72 18.77
N GLY A 56 3.96 -6.27 17.70
CA GLY A 56 3.26 -6.53 16.44
C GLY A 56 2.07 -7.46 16.63
N LYS A 57 2.22 -8.52 17.44
CA LYS A 57 1.09 -9.41 17.79
C LYS A 57 0.02 -8.71 18.62
N ASP A 58 0.43 -7.96 19.65
CA ASP A 58 -0.50 -7.35 20.60
C ASP A 58 -1.34 -6.23 19.96
N MET A 59 -0.79 -5.56 18.94
CA MET A 59 -1.38 -4.39 18.29
C MET A 59 -2.07 -4.70 16.95
N GLN A 60 -2.36 -5.98 16.66
CA GLN A 60 -3.11 -6.36 15.46
C GLN A 60 -4.51 -5.73 15.46
N TRP A 61 -4.99 -5.38 14.27
CA TRP A 61 -6.31 -4.77 14.08
C TRP A 61 -6.95 -5.24 12.76
N ASP A 62 -8.28 -5.35 12.72
CA ASP A 62 -9.01 -5.71 11.50
C ASP A 62 -9.53 -4.45 10.81
N ALA A 63 -9.10 -4.21 9.56
CA ALA A 63 -9.53 -3.04 8.80
C ALA A 63 -11.04 -3.01 8.53
N GLN A 64 -11.69 -4.17 8.43
CA GLN A 64 -13.12 -4.24 8.18
C GLN A 64 -13.95 -3.84 9.39
N GLY A 65 -13.51 -4.22 10.60
CA GLY A 65 -14.23 -3.94 11.85
C GLY A 65 -13.79 -2.66 12.56
N ARG A 66 -12.54 -2.19 12.36
CA ARG A 66 -11.98 -1.04 13.08
C ARG A 66 -12.40 0.31 12.48
N ILE A 67 -12.66 0.35 11.17
CA ILE A 67 -13.00 1.57 10.43
C ILE A 67 -14.49 1.55 10.10
N ASN A 68 -15.18 2.66 10.35
CA ASN A 68 -16.57 2.83 9.94
C ASN A 68 -16.63 3.13 8.43
N TRP A 69 -16.82 2.09 7.61
CA TRP A 69 -16.87 2.23 6.16
C TRP A 69 -18.18 2.81 5.62
N ASP A 70 -19.20 2.97 6.47
CA ASP A 70 -20.48 3.57 6.10
C ASP A 70 -20.42 5.10 6.00
N ASP A 71 -19.38 5.73 6.57
CA ASP A 71 -19.19 7.17 6.49
C ASP A 71 -18.99 7.63 5.04
N GLU A 72 -19.68 8.70 4.64
CA GLU A 72 -19.53 9.30 3.32
C GLU A 72 -18.31 10.23 3.29
N LEU A 73 -17.51 10.12 2.23
CA LEU A 73 -16.39 11.05 2.01
C LEU A 73 -16.91 12.32 1.33
N ASN A 74 -16.31 13.46 1.65
CA ASN A 74 -16.56 14.69 0.90
C ASN A 74 -16.19 14.49 -0.59
N PRO A 75 -17.12 14.67 -1.54
CA PRO A 75 -16.88 14.37 -2.95
C PRO A 75 -15.82 15.27 -3.60
N ASP A 76 -15.63 16.48 -3.07
CA ASP A 76 -14.69 17.48 -3.59
C ASP A 76 -13.32 17.42 -2.88
N ASN A 77 -13.28 16.92 -1.65
CA ASN A 77 -12.06 16.77 -0.87
C ASN A 77 -12.11 15.52 0.03
N PRO A 78 -12.03 14.30 -0.53
CA PRO A 78 -12.25 13.06 0.23
C PRO A 78 -11.33 12.84 1.43
N MET A 79 -10.08 13.32 1.38
CA MET A 79 -9.13 13.23 2.50
C MET A 79 -9.15 14.46 3.42
N GLU A 80 -9.96 15.48 3.10
CA GLU A 80 -10.02 16.75 3.84
C GLU A 80 -8.66 17.46 3.99
N LEU A 81 -7.76 17.24 3.03
CA LEU A 81 -6.41 17.79 3.07
C LEU A 81 -6.35 19.22 2.51
N PRO A 82 -5.39 20.05 2.98
CA PRO A 82 -5.15 21.38 2.44
C PRO A 82 -4.62 21.33 1.00
N ASP A 83 -4.95 22.35 0.22
CA ASP A 83 -4.57 22.44 -1.20
C ASP A 83 -3.04 22.54 -1.38
N GLU A 84 -2.33 23.09 -0.39
CA GLU A 84 -0.88 23.27 -0.33
C GLU A 84 -0.08 21.96 -0.48
N LEU A 85 -0.68 20.82 -0.13
CA LEU A 85 -0.05 19.50 -0.32
C LEU A 85 -0.01 19.07 -1.79
N SER A 86 -0.81 19.72 -2.65
CA SER A 86 -0.76 19.47 -4.07
C SER A 86 0.48 20.12 -4.68
N GLY A 87 1.31 19.33 -5.36
CA GLY A 87 2.51 19.83 -6.06
C GLY A 87 2.22 20.88 -7.15
N ILE A 88 0.96 21.06 -7.55
CA ILE A 88 0.54 22.06 -8.53
C ILE A 88 -0.08 23.32 -7.92
N TYR A 89 -0.24 23.40 -6.59
CA TYR A 89 -0.96 24.47 -5.90
C TYR A 89 -0.43 25.88 -6.22
N HIS A 90 0.89 26.08 -6.20
CA HIS A 90 1.52 27.38 -6.49
C HIS A 90 1.72 27.65 -7.99
N THR A 91 1.18 26.81 -8.87
CA THR A 91 1.35 26.98 -10.32
C THR A 91 0.27 27.88 -10.92
N PRO A 92 0.53 28.54 -12.08
CA PRO A 92 -0.51 29.28 -12.80
C PRO A 92 -1.71 28.43 -13.22
N ILE A 93 -1.54 27.11 -13.35
CA ILE A 93 -2.62 26.17 -13.70
C ILE A 93 -3.67 26.17 -12.58
N TRP A 94 -3.23 26.03 -11.33
CA TRP A 94 -4.11 26.08 -10.17
C TRP A 94 -4.77 27.46 -9.98
N GLY A 95 -3.97 28.53 -10.13
CA GLY A 95 -4.46 29.91 -9.99
C GLY A 95 -5.58 30.26 -10.97
N LYS A 96 -5.55 29.71 -12.19
CA LYS A 96 -6.57 29.92 -13.22
C LYS A 96 -7.76 28.96 -13.13
N ALA A 97 -7.63 27.84 -12.40
CA ALA A 97 -8.67 26.84 -12.27
C ALA A 97 -9.88 27.39 -11.48
N SER A 98 -11.07 27.07 -11.97
CA SER A 98 -12.33 27.25 -11.25
C SER A 98 -12.42 26.37 -10.01
N ALA A 99 -13.39 26.66 -9.13
CA ALA A 99 -13.61 25.84 -7.93
C ALA A 99 -13.86 24.36 -8.26
N ARG A 100 -14.62 24.08 -9.34
CA ARG A 100 -14.89 22.72 -9.82
C ARG A 100 -13.62 22.03 -10.31
N GLU A 101 -12.81 22.72 -11.09
CA GLU A 101 -11.53 22.16 -11.59
C GLU A 101 -10.55 21.90 -10.44
N ARG A 102 -10.50 22.77 -9.42
CA ARG A 102 -9.69 22.53 -8.22
C ARG A 102 -10.18 21.31 -7.43
N ALA A 103 -11.49 21.11 -7.32
CA ALA A 103 -12.06 19.92 -6.69
C ALA A 103 -11.70 18.63 -7.46
N GLU A 104 -11.79 18.65 -8.79
CA GLU A 104 -11.33 17.53 -9.62
C GLU A 104 -9.83 17.28 -9.43
N MET A 105 -8.99 18.32 -9.49
CA MET A 105 -7.55 18.21 -9.25
C MET A 105 -7.23 17.59 -7.89
N ARG A 106 -7.92 18.02 -6.81
CA ARG A 106 -7.79 17.42 -5.48
C ARG A 106 -8.13 15.94 -5.49
N ARG A 107 -9.32 15.59 -5.98
CA ARG A 107 -9.79 14.20 -6.00
C ARG A 107 -8.83 13.30 -6.77
N HIS A 108 -8.35 13.76 -7.93
CA HIS A 108 -7.37 13.01 -8.73
C HIS A 108 -6.02 12.87 -8.02
N PHE A 109 -5.51 13.94 -7.41
CA PHE A 109 -4.26 13.91 -6.66
C PHE A 109 -4.33 12.95 -5.46
N GLN A 110 -5.41 13.04 -4.68
CA GLN A 110 -5.61 12.17 -3.52
C GLN A 110 -5.79 10.70 -3.92
N ALA A 111 -6.62 10.41 -4.93
CA ALA A 111 -6.76 9.06 -5.46
C ALA A 111 -5.44 8.50 -5.98
N TRP A 112 -4.64 9.32 -6.66
CA TRP A 112 -3.31 8.95 -7.14
C TRP A 112 -2.39 8.61 -5.97
N THR A 113 -2.33 9.45 -4.94
CA THR A 113 -1.50 9.22 -3.73
C THR A 113 -1.88 7.92 -3.02
N ILE A 114 -3.17 7.71 -2.75
CA ILE A 114 -3.65 6.47 -2.10
C ILE A 114 -3.38 5.24 -2.96
N SER A 115 -3.47 5.35 -4.30
CA SER A 115 -3.12 4.25 -5.19
C SER A 115 -1.64 3.86 -5.04
N GLN A 116 -0.73 4.84 -4.95
CA GLN A 116 0.69 4.55 -4.73
C GLN A 116 0.93 3.90 -3.36
N PHE A 117 0.21 4.31 -2.30
CA PHE A 117 0.29 3.61 -1.01
C PHE A 117 -0.17 2.17 -1.14
N LEU A 118 -1.37 1.90 -1.65
CA LEU A 118 -1.88 0.53 -1.86
C LEU A 118 -0.85 -0.40 -2.52
N GLN A 119 -0.22 0.09 -3.59
CA GLN A 119 0.76 -0.65 -4.38
C GLN A 119 2.12 -0.76 -3.67
N GLY A 120 2.49 0.28 -2.92
CA GLY A 120 3.63 0.27 -2.00
C GLY A 120 3.47 -0.80 -0.92
N GLU A 121 2.29 -0.90 -0.30
CA GLU A 121 2.00 -1.93 0.72
C GLU A 121 2.08 -3.34 0.14
N GLN A 122 1.64 -3.54 -1.10
CA GLN A 122 1.85 -4.81 -1.79
C GLN A 122 3.33 -5.13 -1.98
N ALA A 123 4.16 -4.14 -2.34
CA ALA A 123 5.59 -4.33 -2.45
C ALA A 123 6.23 -4.61 -1.07
N ALA A 124 5.80 -3.91 -0.02
CA ALA A 124 6.25 -4.09 1.35
C ALA A 124 5.93 -5.49 1.87
N MET A 125 4.70 -5.98 1.64
CA MET A 125 4.30 -7.34 1.94
C MET A 125 5.21 -8.37 1.28
N ILE A 126 5.53 -8.19 -0.02
CA ILE A 126 6.39 -9.12 -0.77
C ILE A 126 7.84 -9.04 -0.27
N CYS A 127 8.37 -7.84 0.02
CA CYS A 127 9.71 -7.68 0.58
C CYS A 127 9.83 -8.33 1.97
N ALA A 128 8.84 -8.13 2.85
CA ALA A 128 8.79 -8.77 4.16
C ALA A 128 8.74 -10.30 4.03
N ALA A 129 7.90 -10.83 3.13
CA ALA A 129 7.83 -12.26 2.86
C ALA A 129 9.15 -12.80 2.32
N LYS A 130 9.81 -12.06 1.43
CA LYS A 130 11.14 -12.40 0.95
C LYS A 130 12.11 -12.47 2.13
N ILE A 131 12.19 -11.45 2.99
CA ILE A 131 13.03 -11.43 4.19
C ILE A 131 12.81 -12.68 5.05
N VAL A 132 11.56 -13.07 5.32
CA VAL A 132 11.22 -14.30 6.07
C VAL A 132 11.92 -15.53 5.48
N THR A 133 12.01 -15.64 4.15
CA THR A 133 12.64 -16.79 3.49
C THR A 133 14.17 -16.79 3.55
N GLN A 134 14.83 -15.63 3.50
CA GLN A 134 16.29 -15.55 3.25
C GLN A 134 17.12 -15.02 4.45
N VAL A 135 16.52 -14.31 5.40
CA VAL A 135 17.30 -13.79 6.55
C VAL A 135 17.80 -14.97 7.40
N PRO A 136 19.07 -14.98 7.85
CA PRO A 136 19.61 -16.13 8.58
C PRO A 136 18.97 -16.34 9.96
N ASP A 137 18.65 -15.26 10.67
CA ASP A 137 18.24 -15.33 12.07
C ASP A 137 16.73 -15.56 12.23
N LEU A 138 16.32 -16.52 13.07
CA LEU A 138 14.90 -16.84 13.32
C LEU A 138 14.10 -15.67 13.91
N ASP A 139 14.67 -14.91 14.84
CA ASP A 139 13.98 -13.76 15.45
C ASP A 139 13.62 -12.66 14.44
N ALA A 140 14.48 -12.44 13.44
CA ALA A 140 14.22 -11.53 12.33
C ALA A 140 13.11 -12.08 11.42
N LYS A 141 13.07 -13.41 11.18
CA LYS A 141 11.95 -14.05 10.45
C LYS A 141 10.63 -13.88 11.20
N LEU A 142 10.61 -14.06 12.52
CA LEU A 142 9.41 -13.87 13.34
C LEU A 142 8.90 -12.42 13.26
N TYR A 143 9.79 -11.44 13.39
CA TYR A 143 9.41 -10.04 13.26
C TYR A 143 8.94 -9.68 11.83
N ALA A 144 9.66 -10.11 10.79
CA ALA A 144 9.24 -9.89 9.41
C ALA A 144 7.90 -10.57 9.09
N SER A 145 7.57 -11.69 9.76
CA SER A 145 6.25 -12.33 9.61
C SER A 145 5.11 -11.46 10.12
N THR A 146 5.32 -10.68 11.18
CA THR A 146 4.30 -9.70 11.61
C THR A 146 4.10 -8.60 10.57
N GLN A 147 5.18 -8.17 9.91
CA GLN A 147 5.11 -7.16 8.85
C GLN A 147 4.33 -7.66 7.64
N VAL A 148 4.52 -8.91 7.20
CA VAL A 148 3.72 -9.51 6.12
C VAL A 148 2.22 -9.38 6.40
N MET A 149 1.80 -9.66 7.63
CA MET A 149 0.40 -9.52 8.04
C MET A 149 -0.03 -8.06 8.12
N ASP A 150 0.80 -7.17 8.63
CA ASP A 150 0.50 -5.73 8.71
C ASP A 150 0.24 -5.13 7.33
N GLU A 151 1.13 -5.39 6.37
CA GLU A 151 1.00 -4.85 5.02
C GLU A 151 -0.18 -5.45 4.26
N ALA A 152 -0.51 -6.73 4.50
CA ALA A 152 -1.72 -7.33 3.95
C ALA A 152 -2.99 -6.58 4.41
N ARG A 153 -3.03 -6.14 5.67
CA ARG A 153 -4.18 -5.39 6.22
C ARG A 153 -4.20 -3.94 5.73
N HIS A 154 -3.04 -3.32 5.52
CA HIS A 154 -2.96 -2.01 4.90
C HIS A 154 -3.51 -2.05 3.46
N ILE A 155 -3.20 -3.10 2.69
CA ILE A 155 -3.78 -3.32 1.35
C ILE A 155 -5.31 -3.38 1.42
N GLU A 156 -5.88 -4.10 2.39
CA GLU A 156 -7.33 -4.17 2.56
C GLU A 156 -7.96 -2.79 2.83
N ALA A 157 -7.35 -2.01 3.73
CA ALA A 157 -7.82 -0.67 4.07
C ALA A 157 -7.76 0.28 2.86
N TYR A 158 -6.61 0.36 2.16
CA TYR A 158 -6.46 1.25 1.01
C TYR A 158 -7.32 0.83 -0.18
N LYS A 159 -7.51 -0.47 -0.39
CA LYS A 159 -8.42 -0.97 -1.42
C LYS A 159 -9.85 -0.48 -1.16
N LYS A 160 -10.37 -0.67 0.06
CA LYS A 160 -11.71 -0.17 0.43
C LYS A 160 -11.80 1.35 0.31
N LEU A 161 -10.74 2.07 0.68
CA LEU A 161 -10.71 3.52 0.53
C LEU A 161 -10.82 3.93 -0.95
N LEU A 162 -10.06 3.31 -1.86
CA LEU A 162 -10.14 3.63 -3.30
C LEU A 162 -11.49 3.25 -3.92
N GLU A 163 -12.14 2.19 -3.45
CA GLU A 163 -13.52 1.87 -3.84
C GLU A 163 -14.47 3.03 -3.49
N LYS A 164 -14.31 3.65 -2.31
CA LYS A 164 -15.08 4.85 -1.92
C LYS A 164 -14.73 6.09 -2.74
N PHE A 165 -13.47 6.25 -3.16
CA PHE A 165 -13.09 7.32 -4.10
C PHE A 165 -13.69 7.13 -5.50
N GLY A 166 -13.93 5.88 -5.89
CA GLY A 166 -14.39 5.52 -7.24
C GLY A 166 -13.38 5.88 -8.33
N LEU A 167 -12.09 5.99 -7.98
CA LEU A 167 -10.99 6.37 -8.86
C LEU A 167 -9.71 5.76 -8.33
N ALA A 168 -8.90 5.16 -9.20
CA ALA A 168 -7.61 4.61 -8.83
C ALA A 168 -6.59 4.79 -9.98
N TYR A 169 -5.31 4.61 -9.69
CA TYR A 169 -4.22 4.79 -10.64
C TYR A 169 -3.23 3.63 -10.59
N PRO A 170 -2.52 3.32 -11.68
CA PRO A 170 -1.44 2.34 -11.66
C PRO A 170 -0.20 2.84 -10.90
N MET A 171 0.66 1.90 -10.53
CA MET A 171 1.95 2.20 -9.89
C MET A 171 2.79 3.07 -10.80
N THR A 172 3.37 4.14 -10.26
CA THR A 172 4.25 5.02 -11.03
C THR A 172 5.56 4.34 -11.38
N LYS A 173 6.17 4.76 -12.49
CA LYS A 173 7.46 4.22 -12.94
C LYS A 173 8.58 4.36 -11.89
N PRO A 174 8.74 5.49 -11.18
CA PRO A 174 9.75 5.60 -10.12
C PRO A 174 9.55 4.59 -9.00
N LEU A 175 8.32 4.40 -8.52
CA LEU A 175 8.02 3.41 -7.48
C LEU A 175 8.30 1.98 -8.00
N GLN A 176 7.89 1.66 -9.23
CA GLN A 176 8.22 0.38 -9.86
C GLN A 176 9.74 0.15 -9.92
N THR A 177 10.53 1.16 -10.27
CA THR A 177 11.99 1.04 -10.33
C THR A 177 12.60 0.75 -8.96
N LEU A 178 12.15 1.43 -7.90
CA LEU A 178 12.61 1.17 -6.53
C LEU A 178 12.26 -0.26 -6.09
N VAL A 179 11.02 -0.68 -6.33
CA VAL A 179 10.54 -2.03 -6.00
C VAL A 179 11.29 -3.11 -6.80
N ASP A 180 11.56 -2.88 -8.09
CA ASP A 180 12.35 -3.78 -8.93
C ASP A 180 13.75 -3.99 -8.37
N GLN A 181 14.43 -2.90 -8.00
CA GLN A 181 15.77 -2.97 -7.40
C GLN A 181 15.77 -3.72 -6.07
N ALA A 182 14.80 -3.45 -5.20
CA ALA A 182 14.67 -4.09 -3.89
C ALA A 182 14.44 -5.61 -3.99
N LEU A 183 13.56 -6.03 -4.90
CA LEU A 183 13.15 -7.43 -5.04
C LEU A 183 14.12 -8.25 -5.90
N ARG A 184 14.83 -7.63 -6.83
CA ARG A 184 15.78 -8.33 -7.72
C ARG A 184 17.13 -8.60 -7.06
N ASP A 185 17.56 -7.80 -6.09
CA ASP A 185 18.82 -8.06 -5.36
C ASP A 185 18.70 -9.37 -4.56
N SER A 186 19.67 -10.26 -4.68
CA SER A 186 19.63 -11.57 -4.02
C SER A 186 19.94 -11.52 -2.53
N ARG A 187 20.49 -10.41 -2.04
CA ARG A 187 20.92 -10.28 -0.65
C ARG A 187 19.78 -9.77 0.22
N TRP A 188 19.65 -10.37 1.39
CA TRP A 188 18.57 -10.06 2.30
C TRP A 188 18.66 -8.68 2.93
N ASP A 189 19.88 -8.24 3.21
CA ASP A 189 20.21 -6.95 3.80
C ASP A 189 19.85 -5.80 2.85
N MET A 190 19.98 -6.00 1.54
CA MET A 190 19.58 -5.03 0.52
C MET A 190 18.06 -4.90 0.40
N THR A 191 17.33 -6.03 0.39
CA THR A 191 15.87 -5.98 0.44
C THR A 191 15.40 -5.27 1.73
N TYR A 192 16.03 -5.57 2.86
CA TYR A 192 15.75 -4.90 4.13
C TYR A 192 16.02 -3.40 4.06
N LEU A 193 17.20 -2.98 3.60
CA LEU A 193 17.56 -1.57 3.43
C LEU A 193 16.56 -0.84 2.52
N ALA A 194 16.24 -1.42 1.36
CA ALA A 194 15.35 -0.78 0.41
C ALA A 194 13.92 -0.65 0.96
N MET A 195 13.39 -1.68 1.60
CA MET A 195 12.02 -1.63 2.12
C MET A 195 11.92 -0.85 3.43
N GLN A 196 12.64 -1.29 4.46
CA GLN A 196 12.44 -0.83 5.84
C GLN A 196 13.10 0.53 6.11
N VAL A 197 14.12 0.93 5.35
CA VAL A 197 14.79 2.22 5.53
C VAL A 197 14.35 3.23 4.48
N VAL A 198 14.34 2.84 3.20
CA VAL A 198 14.04 3.80 2.11
C VAL A 198 12.53 3.92 1.89
N ILE A 199 11.84 2.84 1.52
CA ILE A 199 10.42 2.92 1.11
C ILE A 199 9.52 3.27 2.31
N GLU A 200 9.66 2.57 3.44
CA GLU A 200 8.91 2.89 4.65
C GLU A 200 9.28 4.26 5.21
N GLY A 201 10.55 4.66 5.14
CA GLY A 201 10.98 6.00 5.54
C GLY A 201 10.29 7.10 4.71
N LEU A 202 10.15 6.90 3.41
CA LEU A 202 9.39 7.79 2.53
C LEU A 202 7.89 7.79 2.86
N ALA A 203 7.32 6.63 3.17
CA ALA A 203 5.92 6.50 3.58
C ALA A 203 5.64 7.24 4.89
N LEU A 204 6.49 7.08 5.90
CA LEU A 204 6.39 7.78 7.19
C LEU A 204 6.47 9.30 7.02
N ALA A 205 7.37 9.79 6.15
CA ALA A 205 7.42 11.21 5.82
C ALA A 205 6.12 11.69 5.15
N ALA A 206 5.55 10.91 4.25
CA ALA A 206 4.28 11.23 3.61
C ALA A 206 3.10 11.25 4.61
N PHE A 207 3.01 10.27 5.51
CA PHE A 207 1.99 10.26 6.58
C PHE A 207 2.17 11.40 7.57
N GLY A 208 3.41 11.85 7.81
CA GLY A 208 3.69 13.05 8.61
C GLY A 208 2.94 14.27 8.08
N ASN A 209 2.95 14.48 6.76
CA ASN A 209 2.25 15.59 6.10
C ASN A 209 0.72 15.45 6.08
N ILE A 210 0.18 14.23 6.26
CA ILE A 210 -1.28 13.96 6.25
C ILE A 210 -1.87 14.12 7.65
N ARG A 211 -1.07 13.91 8.70
CA ARG A 211 -1.52 13.92 10.09
C ARG A 211 -1.55 15.32 10.72
N GLU A 212 -0.69 16.22 10.25
CA GLU A 212 -0.63 17.63 10.67
C GLU A 212 -1.72 18.46 9.98
#